data_AF-A0A4U4EDL3-F1
#
_entry.id   AF-A0A4U4EDL3-F1
#
_cell.length_a   1.000
_cell.length_b   1.000
_cell.length_c   1.000
_cell.angle_alpha   90.00
_cell.angle_beta   90.00
_cell.angle_gamma   90.00
#
_symmetry.space_group_name_H-M   'P 1'
#
loop_
_entity.id
_entity.type
_entity.pdbx_description
1 polymer ?
#
loop_
_entity_poly.entity_id
_entity_poly.type
_entity_poly.pdbx_seq_one_letter_code
_entity_poly.pdbx_strand_id
1 'polypeptide(L)' 'MPIAIGNKRLPVTLDEKRQKELQRLKKKYNKSESKIMCIALDMLVEQEKAGFEIPVLRK' A
#
# COMPACT_ATOMS: atom_id res chain seq x y z
N MET A 1 -9.65 1.46 -18.91
CA MET A 1 -8.19 1.46 -19.17
C MET A 1 -7.70 0.01 -19.18
N PRO A 2 -7.14 -0.47 -20.29
CA PRO A 2 -6.52 -1.78 -20.34
C PRO A 2 -5.32 -1.80 -19.38
N ILE A 3 -5.19 -2.90 -18.66
CA ILE A 3 -4.07 -3.15 -17.78
C ILE A 3 -2.85 -3.40 -18.69
N ALA A 4 -1.73 -2.72 -18.45
CA ALA A 4 -0.49 -3.05 -19.16
C ALA A 4 -0.17 -4.53 -18.92
N ILE A 5 0.15 -5.26 -20.00
CA ILE A 5 0.41 -6.71 -19.97
C ILE A 5 1.43 -7.01 -18.86
N GLY A 6 1.04 -7.85 -17.89
CA GLY A 6 1.87 -8.24 -16.73
C GLY A 6 1.44 -7.66 -15.38
N ASN A 7 0.62 -6.62 -15.34
CA ASN A 7 0.17 -6.05 -14.06
C ASN A 7 -0.97 -6.88 -13.43
N LYS A 8 -0.81 -7.27 -12.16
CA LYS A 8 -1.85 -7.95 -11.38
C LYS A 8 -2.65 -6.94 -10.55
N ARG A 9 -3.99 -7.04 -10.56
CA ARG A 9 -4.87 -6.30 -9.63
C ARG A 9 -5.11 -7.12 -8.38
N LEU A 10 -5.01 -6.45 -7.22
CA LEU A 10 -5.30 -7.04 -5.91
C LEU A 10 -6.53 -6.35 -5.32
N PRO A 11 -7.64 -7.08 -5.05
CA PRO A 11 -8.72 -6.56 -4.23
C PRO A 11 -8.26 -6.51 -2.76
N VAL A 12 -8.43 -5.36 -2.10
CA VAL A 12 -8.02 -5.16 -0.71
C VAL A 12 -9.22 -4.68 0.09
N THR A 13 -9.48 -5.34 1.22
CA THR A 13 -10.50 -4.91 2.19
C THR A 13 -9.83 -4.02 3.24
N LEU A 14 -10.34 -2.81 3.40
CA LEU A 14 -9.89 -1.85 4.41
C LEU A 14 -10.98 -1.66 5.46
N ASP A 15 -10.61 -1.75 6.74
CA ASP A 15 -11.48 -1.30 7.83
C ASP A 15 -11.69 0.23 7.79
N GLU A 16 -12.68 0.73 8.53
CA GLU A 16 -13.04 2.15 8.52
C GLU A 16 -11.88 3.08 8.89
N LYS A 17 -11.00 2.65 9.80
CA LYS A 17 -9.85 3.44 10.23
C LYS A 17 -8.84 3.56 9.09
N ARG A 18 -8.50 2.45 8.45
CA ARG A 18 -7.61 2.42 7.27
C ARG A 18 -8.19 3.21 6.10
N GLN A 19 -9.50 3.17 5.88
CA GLN A 19 -10.16 4.00 4.86
C GLN A 19 -9.98 5.50 5.14
N LYS A 20 -10.21 5.96 6.38
CA LYS A 20 -10.04 7.37 6.77
C LYS A 20 -8.59 7.83 6.61
N GLU A 21 -7.61 7.04 7.05
CA GLU A 21 -6.19 7.37 6.88
C GLU A 21 -5.77 7.38 5.41
N LEU A 22 -6.25 6.43 4.60
CA LEU A 22 -5.95 6.42 3.16
C LEU A 22 -6.53 7.66 2.45
N GLN A 23 -7.75 8.08 2.79
CA GLN A 23 -8.33 9.33 2.28
C GLN A 23 -7.51 10.57 2.71
N ARG A 24 -7.01 10.58 3.96
CA ARG A 24 -6.13 11.65 4.45
C ARG A 24 -4.82 11.70 3.66
N LEU A 25 -4.17 10.55 3.42
CA LEU A 25 -2.93 10.45 2.65
C LEU A 25 -3.13 10.90 1.19
N LYS A 26 -4.24 10.46 0.57
CA LYS A 26 -4.66 10.90 -0.78
C LYS A 26 -4.75 12.41 -0.88
N LYS A 27 -5.45 13.06 0.07
CA LYS A 27 -5.59 14.52 0.11
C LYS A 27 -4.24 15.21 0.36
N LYS A 28 -3.45 14.71 1.31
CA LYS A 28 -2.16 15.31 1.68
C LYS A 28 -1.15 15.31 0.53
N TYR A 29 -1.05 14.20 -0.20
CA TYR A 29 -0.01 14.01 -1.22
C TYR A 29 -0.53 14.17 -2.66
N ASN A 30 -1.82 14.42 -2.83
CA ASN A 30 -2.48 14.50 -4.14
C ASN A 30 -2.16 13.30 -5.05
N LYS A 31 -2.22 12.08 -4.48
CA LYS A 31 -1.96 10.81 -5.17
C LYS A 31 -3.18 9.90 -5.09
N SER A 32 -3.35 9.02 -6.08
CA SER A 32 -4.40 8.01 -6.03
C SER A 32 -4.16 6.99 -4.91
N GLU A 33 -5.25 6.42 -4.41
CA GLU A 33 -5.22 5.40 -3.35
C GLU A 33 -4.39 4.19 -3.77
N SER A 34 -4.54 3.74 -5.02
CA SER A 34 -3.72 2.65 -5.57
C SER A 34 -2.23 2.99 -5.58
N LYS A 35 -1.85 4.24 -5.93
CA LYS A 35 -0.44 4.66 -5.94
C LYS A 35 0.14 4.67 -4.53
N ILE A 36 -0.63 5.14 -3.54
CA ILE A 36 -0.24 5.12 -2.13
C ILE A 36 -0.05 3.69 -1.64
N MET A 37 -0.95 2.78 -1.98
CA MET A 37 -0.83 1.36 -1.61
C MET A 37 0.38 0.69 -2.26
N CYS A 38 0.72 1.01 -3.52
CA CYS A 38 1.95 0.52 -4.14
C CYS A 38 3.20 1.02 -3.39
N ILE A 39 3.25 2.31 -3.06
CA ILE A 39 4.38 2.88 -2.29
C ILE A 39 4.49 2.21 -0.91
N ALA A 40 3.37 1.95 -0.24
CA ALA A 40 3.38 1.27 1.05
C ALA A 40 3.96 -0.16 0.95
N LEU A 41 3.68 -0.87 -0.15
CA LEU A 41 4.27 -2.18 -0.42
C LEU A 41 5.78 -2.05 -0.71
N ASP A 42 6.20 -1.09 -1.53
CA ASP A 42 7.61 -0.85 -1.84
C ASP A 42 8.40 -0.57 -0.56
N MET A 43 7.87 0.29 0.32
CA MET A 43 8.47 0.60 1.63
C MET A 43 8.55 -0.63 2.54
N LEU A 44 7.52 -1.49 2.53
CA LEU A 44 7.52 -2.72 3.32
C LEU A 44 8.66 -3.67 2.89
N VAL A 45 8.86 -3.81 1.58
CA VAL A 45 9.96 -4.61 1.01
C VAL A 45 11.32 -4.01 1.33
N GLU A 46 11.46 -2.68 1.26
CA GLU A 46 12.71 -2.00 1.65
C GLU A 46 13.01 -2.17 3.14
N GLN A 47 12.01 -2.10 4.01
CA GLN A 47 12.15 -2.35 5.43
C GLN A 47 12.63 -3.77 5.72
N GLU A 48 12.04 -4.77 5.06
CA GLU A 48 12.47 -6.16 5.17
C GLU A 48 13.93 -6.34 4.71
N LYS A 49 14.31 -5.75 3.56
CA LYS A 49 15.68 -5.80 3.04
C LYS A 49 16.70 -5.12 3.96
N ALA A 50 16.30 -4.05 4.64
CA ALA A 50 17.13 -3.36 5.62
C ALA A 50 17.21 -4.10 6.98
N GLY A 51 16.55 -5.25 7.12
CA GLY A 51 16.57 -6.06 8.33
C GLY A 51 15.67 -5.52 9.45
N PHE A 52 14.74 -4.62 9.15
CA PHE A 52 13.74 -4.20 10.13
C PHE A 52 12.83 -5.37 10.45
N GLU A 53 12.63 -5.63 11.74
CA GLU A 53 11.61 -6.58 12.16
C GLU A 53 10.23 -6.01 11.92
N ILE A 54 9.36 -6.82 11.31
CA ILE A 54 7.96 -6.49 11.07
C ILE A 54 7.11 -7.50 11.83
N PRO A 55 6.89 -7.32 13.15
CA PRO A 55 6.26 -8.33 14.01
C PRO A 55 4.88 -8.76 13.52
N VAL A 56 4.13 -7.87 12.87
CA VAL A 56 2.78 -8.15 12.33
C VAL A 56 2.80 -9.20 11.21
N LEU A 57 3.95 -9.40 10.55
CA LEU A 57 4.13 -10.42 9.52
C LEU A 57 4.69 -11.74 10.06
N ARG A 58 5.28 -11.75 11.26
CA ARG A 58 5.74 -12.96 11.94
C ARG A 58 4.58 -13.51 12.75
N LYS A 59 3.95 -14.57 12.24
CA LYS A 59 2.95 -15.35 12.98
C LYS A 59 3.53 -15.93 14.26
#